data_AF-A0A357D695-F1
#
_entry.id   AF-A0A357D695-F1
#
_cell.length_a   1.000
_cell.length_b   1.000
_cell.length_c   1.000
_cell.angle_alpha   90.00
_cell.angle_beta   90.00
_cell.angle_gamma   90.00
#
_symmetry.space_group_name_H-M   'P 1'
#
loop_
_entity.id
_entity.type
_entity.pdbx_description
1 polymer ?
#
loop_
_entity_poly.entity_id
_entity_poly.type
_entity_poly.pdbx_seq_one_letter_code
_entity_poly.pdbx_strand_id
1 'polypeptide(L)' 'MNDWFTIDRIDADTYIISEYRHWEETHCYLLNGSKRSLLIDTGLGICNISKEVKKLT' A
#
# COMPACT_ATOMS: atom_id res chain seq x y z
N MET A 1 5.55 -2.60 15.34
CA MET A 1 6.05 -2.89 13.98
C MET A 1 5.94 -1.61 13.19
N ASN A 2 7.01 -0.83 13.09
CA ASN A 2 6.95 0.47 12.39
C ASN A 2 7.30 0.34 10.89
N ASP A 3 7.90 -0.78 10.47
CA ASP A 3 8.45 -0.93 9.11
C ASP A 3 7.95 -2.23 8.44
N TRP A 4 6.66 -2.53 8.60
CA TRP A 4 6.07 -3.72 7.98
C TRP A 4 5.91 -3.57 6.47
N PHE A 5 5.46 -2.39 6.04
CA PHE A 5 5.23 -2.07 4.63
C PHE A 5 6.45 -1.36 4.03
N THR A 6 6.78 -1.71 2.79
CA THR A 6 7.67 -0.93 1.92
C THR A 6 6.82 -0.17 0.92
N ILE A 7 7.05 1.14 0.78
CA ILE A 7 6.25 2.01 -0.10
C ILE A 7 7.13 2.50 -1.23
N ASP A 8 6.74 2.18 -2.46
CA ASP A 8 7.38 2.67 -3.68
C ASP A 8 6.39 3.49 -4.51
N ARG A 9 6.85 4.60 -5.10
CA ARG A 9 6.06 5.37 -6.06
C ARG A 9 6.48 4.99 -7.47
N ILE A 10 5.55 4.43 -8.26
CA ILE A 10 5.82 3.94 -9.62
C ILE A 10 5.31 4.89 -10.71
N ASP A 11 4.43 5.82 -10.37
CA ASP A 11 4.00 6.93 -11.23
C ASP A 11 3.57 8.13 -10.36
N ALA A 12 3.27 9.28 -10.95
CA ALA A 12 2.90 10.52 -10.26
C ALA A 12 1.84 10.29 -9.16
N ASP A 13 0.82 9.50 -9.47
CA ASP A 13 -0.34 9.23 -8.61
C ASP A 13 -0.52 7.74 -8.27
N THR A 14 0.52 6.92 -8.45
CA THR A 14 0.45 5.46 -8.21
C THR A 14 1.56 4.98 -7.29
N TYR A 15 1.16 4.24 -6.25
CA TYR A 15 2.04 3.68 -5.24
C TYR A 15 1.87 2.16 -5.14
N ILE A 16 2.97 1.47 -4.83
CA ILE A 16 2.98 0.08 -4.39
C ILE A 16 3.23 0.06 -2.88
N ILE A 17 2.43 -0.72 -2.16
CA ILE A 17 2.58 -0.98 -0.73
C ILE A 17 2.86 -2.48 -0.56
N SER A 18 4.12 -2.82 -0.29
CA SER A 18 4.64 -4.19 -0.32
C SER A 18 4.86 -4.78 1.08
N GLU A 19 4.61 -6.07 1.25
CA GLU A 19 4.81 -6.82 2.49
C GLU A 19 5.97 -7.84 2.37
N TYR A 20 7.20 -7.39 2.20
CA TYR A 20 8.38 -8.28 2.04
C TYR A 20 8.71 -9.14 3.27
N ARG A 21 8.10 -8.84 4.42
CA ARG A 21 8.23 -9.65 5.64
C ARG A 21 7.21 -10.80 5.68
N HIS A 22 6.29 -10.82 4.73
CA HIS A 22 5.32 -11.89 4.51
C HIS A 22 5.83 -12.85 3.44
N TRP A 23 5.49 -14.14 3.53
CA TRP A 23 6.01 -15.16 2.62
C TRP A 23 5.53 -14.97 1.17
N GLU A 24 4.33 -14.41 0.97
CA GLU A 24 3.78 -14.12 -0.37
C GLU A 24 4.44 -12.89 -1.01
N GLU A 25 5.17 -12.09 -0.22
CA GLU A 25 5.74 -10.81 -0.64
C GLU A 25 4.70 -9.92 -1.35
N THR A 26 3.47 -9.89 -0.79
CA THR A 26 2.30 -9.29 -1.42
C THR A 26 2.53 -7.83 -1.81
N HIS A 27 2.02 -7.43 -2.98
CA HIS A 27 2.03 -6.06 -3.49
C HIS A 27 0.60 -5.53 -3.61
N CYS A 28 0.24 -4.57 -2.75
CA CYS A 28 -1.01 -3.83 -2.88
C CYS A 28 -0.76 -2.56 -3.70
N TYR A 29 -1.75 -2.14 -4.50
CA TYR A 29 -1.62 -0.96 -5.37
C TYR A 29 -2.58 0.13 -4.93
N LEU A 30 -2.06 1.35 -4.75
CA LEU A 30 -2.84 2.54 -4.44
C LEU A 30 -2.79 3.50 -5.63
N LEU A 31 -3.96 3.73 -6.24
CA LEU A 31 -4.13 4.62 -7.38
C LEU A 31 -4.91 5.86 -6.90
N ASN A 32 -4.27 7.03 -6.92
CA ASN A 32 -4.90 8.29 -6.55
C ASN A 32 -5.55 8.93 -7.79
N GLY A 33 -6.88 8.95 -7.82
CA GLY A 33 -7.62 9.74 -8.79
C GLY A 33 -7.88 11.15 -8.28
N SER A 34 -8.30 12.05 -9.17
CA SER A 34 -8.57 13.46 -8.85
C SER A 34 -9.70 13.70 -7.82
N LYS A 35 -10.53 12.69 -7.54
CA LYS A 35 -11.64 12.76 -6.57
C LYS A 35 -11.62 11.68 -5.50
N ARG A 36 -11.03 10.52 -5.81
CA ARG A 36 -11.04 9.32 -4.97
C ARG A 36 -9.81 8.49 -5.27
N SER A 37 -9.35 7.77 -4.27
CA SER A 37 -8.31 6.76 -4.42
C SER A 37 -8.92 5.35 -4.48
N LEU A 38 -8.26 4.47 -5.21
CA LEU A 38 -8.57 3.05 -5.29
C LEU A 38 -7.41 2.26 -4.69
N LEU A 39 -7.69 1.45 -3.68
CA LEU A 39 -6.76 0.47 -3.15
C LEU A 39 -7.12 -0.90 -3.73
N ILE A 40 -6.17 -1.54 -4.39
CA ILE A 40 -6.29 -2.90 -4.92
C ILE A 40 -5.49 -3.82 -4.01
N ASP A 41 -6.18 -4.79 -3.42
CA ASP A 41 -5.69 -5.71 -2.38
C ASP A 41 -5.43 -5.04 -1.02
N THR A 42 -5.39 -5.85 0.04
CA THR A 42 -5.03 -5.45 1.41
C THR A 42 -4.10 -6.45 2.09
N GLY A 43 -3.61 -7.45 1.35
CA GLY A 43 -2.83 -8.55 1.89
C GLY A 43 -3.62 -9.39 2.90
N LEU A 44 -2.90 -10.12 3.75
CA LEU A 44 -3.51 -11.01 4.75
C LEU A 44 -3.96 -10.29 6.04
N GLY A 45 -3.73 -8.98 6.15
CA GLY A 45 -4.14 -8.20 7.33
C GLY A 45 -3.26 -8.37 8.57
N ILE A 46 -1.98 -8.74 8.41
CA ILE A 46 -1.01 -8.85 9.53
C ILE A 46 -0.76 -7.49 10.18
N CYS A 47 -0.63 -6.44 9.38
CA CYS A 47 -0.51 -5.05 9.85
C CYS A 47 -1.59 -4.16 9.23
N ASN A 48 -1.87 -3.03 9.89
CA ASN A 48 -2.94 -2.13 9.47
C ASN A 48 -2.51 -1.21 8.31
N ILE A 49 -2.79 -1.64 7.07
CA ILE A 49 -2.48 -0.89 5.84
C ILE A 49 -3.21 0.46 5.75
N SER A 50 -4.35 0.63 6.43
CA SER A 50 -5.10 1.90 6.42
C SER A 50 -4.28 3.08 6.94
N LYS A 51 -3.33 2.83 7.85
CA LYS A 51 -2.42 3.87 8.35
C LYS A 51 -1.48 4.40 7.28
N GLU A 52 -1.00 3.52 6.39
CA GLU A 52 -0.12 3.91 5.29
C GLU A 52 -0.92 4.59 4.17
N VAL A 53 -2.08 4.02 3.82
CA VAL A 53 -2.98 4.61 2.80
C VAL A 53 -3.36 6.05 3.16
N LYS A 54 -3.74 6.33 4.41
CA LYS A 54 -4.09 7.69 4.87
C LYS A 54 -2.97 8.72 4.76
N LYS A 55 -1.70 8.30 4.69
CA LYS A 55 -0.57 9.22 4.49
C LYS A 55 -0.38 9.58 3.03
N LEU A 56 -0.88 8.74 2.12
CA LEU A 56 -0.69 8.81 0.68
C LEU A 56 -1.90 9.37 -0.07
N THR A 57 -3.07 9.49 0.59
CA THR A 57 -4.34 9.96 0.03
C THR A 57 -4.80 11.27 0.62
#